data_AF-A0A7V4T761-F1
#
_entry.id   AF-A0A7V4T761-F1
#
_cell.length_a   1.000
_cell.length_b   1.000
_cell.length_c   1.000
_cell.angle_alpha   90.00
_cell.angle_beta   90.00
_cell.angle_gamma   90.00
#
_symmetry.space_group_name_H-M   'P 1'
#
loop_
_entity.id
_entity.type
_entity.pdbx_description
1 polymer ?
#
loop_
_entity_poly.entity_id
_entity_poly.type
_entity_poly.pdbx_seq_one_letter_code
_entity_poly.pdbx_strand_id
1 'polypeptide(L)'
;MDPLPSKTETNQFWEYFEFCCAYCGVSIERKSRTGYMDHLVPTSEGGSNNIHNHALSCARCNGDEKREKLWDTFLATKSQDVSTHKKCKEKIERWLSLAPSFLKNQEIVTETEEIIKEAIGNFEKSVNKMRVLREKSTYPKGQVTQNVINFAIQ
;
A
#
# COMPACT_ATOMS: atom_id res chain seq x y z
N MET A 1 6.39 -17.42 -18.75
CA MET A 1 7.51 -17.19 -17.81
C MET A 1 7.93 -15.75 -17.97
N ASP A 2 7.88 -14.97 -16.89
CA ASP A 2 8.30 -13.58 -16.89
C ASP A 2 9.84 -13.51 -17.01
N PRO A 3 10.39 -12.94 -18.10
CA PRO A 3 11.82 -13.01 -18.38
C PRO A 3 12.64 -12.26 -17.33
N LEU A 4 13.82 -12.80 -17.02
CA LEU A 4 14.79 -12.08 -16.18
C LEU A 4 15.35 -10.87 -16.93
N PRO A 5 15.75 -9.81 -16.21
CA PRO A 5 16.38 -8.66 -16.83
C PRO A 5 17.62 -9.02 -17.64
N SER A 6 17.78 -8.40 -18.80
CA SER A 6 18.97 -8.51 -19.62
C SER A 6 20.19 -7.86 -18.96
N LYS A 7 21.37 -8.17 -19.48
CA LYS A 7 22.63 -7.55 -19.01
C LYS A 7 22.64 -6.03 -19.22
N THR A 8 22.05 -5.56 -20.32
CA THR A 8 21.96 -4.13 -20.63
C THR A 8 21.06 -3.41 -19.63
N GLU A 9 19.86 -3.94 -19.36
CA GLU A 9 18.94 -3.40 -18.35
C GLU A 9 19.60 -3.41 -16.96
N THR A 10 20.29 -4.49 -16.62
CA THR A 10 21.01 -4.58 -15.34
C THR A 10 22.08 -3.49 -15.25
N ASN A 11 22.83 -3.18 -16.31
CA ASN A 11 23.82 -2.11 -16.27
C ASN A 11 23.18 -0.73 -16.08
N GLN A 12 22.13 -0.43 -16.84
CA GLN A 12 21.36 0.82 -16.70
C GLN A 12 20.77 0.99 -15.30
N PHE A 13 20.26 -0.10 -14.72
CA PHE A 13 19.76 -0.13 -13.35
C PHE A 13 20.84 0.23 -12.33
N TRP A 14 22.05 -0.34 -12.45
CA TRP A 14 23.16 -0.02 -11.55
C TRP A 14 23.62 1.44 -11.68
N GLU A 15 23.69 1.95 -12.91
CA GLU A 15 24.01 3.35 -13.20
C GLU A 15 22.95 4.30 -12.64
N TYR A 16 21.66 3.97 -12.80
CA TYR A 16 20.55 4.75 -12.26
C TYR A 16 20.64 4.91 -10.74
N PHE A 17 20.95 3.83 -10.03
CA PHE A 17 21.13 3.86 -8.58
C PHE A 17 22.51 4.36 -8.15
N GLU A 18 23.36 4.80 -9.09
CA GLU A 18 24.70 5.35 -8.83
C GLU A 18 25.56 4.40 -7.99
N PHE A 19 25.41 3.09 -8.21
CA PHE A 19 26.11 2.06 -7.45
C PHE A 19 25.88 2.17 -5.93
N CYS A 20 24.73 2.72 -5.50
CA CYS A 20 24.41 2.89 -4.09
C CYS A 20 23.12 2.16 -3.72
N CYS A 21 23.04 1.68 -2.48
CA CYS A 21 21.82 1.09 -1.97
C CYS A 21 20.69 2.13 -1.95
N ALA A 22 19.56 1.81 -2.59
CA ALA A 22 18.40 2.67 -2.66
C ALA A 22 17.80 3.01 -1.28
N TYR A 23 18.03 2.14 -0.27
CA TYR A 23 17.47 2.29 1.07
C TYR A 23 18.37 3.07 2.03
N CYS A 24 19.64 2.67 2.14
CA CYS A 24 20.57 3.23 3.12
C CYS A 24 21.68 4.10 2.51
N GLY A 25 21.76 4.20 1.18
CA GLY A 25 22.74 5.01 0.47
C GLY A 25 24.17 4.47 0.46
N VAL A 26 24.46 3.31 1.09
CA VAL A 26 25.81 2.75 1.10
C VAL A 26 26.26 2.43 -0.33
N SER A 27 27.52 2.77 -0.66
CA SER A 27 28.12 2.41 -1.93
C SER A 27 28.30 0.89 -2.03
N ILE A 28 28.07 0.35 -3.22
CA ILE A 28 28.12 -1.06 -3.55
C ILE A 28 29.05 -1.23 -4.74
N GLU A 29 30.12 -1.99 -4.54
CA GLU A 29 31.01 -2.34 -5.64
C GLU A 29 30.31 -3.31 -6.61
N ARG A 30 30.21 -2.94 -7.89
CA ARG A 30 29.54 -3.72 -8.94
C ARG A 30 30.05 -5.15 -9.09
N LYS A 31 31.35 -5.35 -8.87
CA LYS A 31 32.01 -6.66 -8.98
C LYS A 31 31.86 -7.51 -7.72
N SER A 32 31.40 -6.92 -6.61
CA SER A 32 31.19 -7.64 -5.36
C SER A 32 29.89 -8.45 -5.40
N ARG A 33 29.78 -9.42 -4.49
CA ARG A 33 28.54 -10.19 -4.26
C ARG A 33 27.59 -9.53 -3.27
N THR A 34 27.74 -8.22 -3.02
CA THR A 34 27.03 -7.51 -1.95
C THR A 34 25.85 -6.67 -2.44
N GLY A 35 25.71 -6.52 -3.77
CA GLY A 35 24.58 -5.83 -4.41
C GLY A 35 23.54 -6.79 -4.92
N TYR A 36 22.27 -6.50 -4.64
CA TYR A 36 21.12 -7.32 -4.99
C TYR A 36 20.07 -6.49 -5.72
N MET A 37 19.33 -7.14 -6.62
CA MET A 37 18.12 -6.59 -7.23
C MET A 37 16.96 -7.03 -6.35
N ASP A 38 16.50 -6.16 -5.47
CA ASP A 38 15.42 -6.43 -4.52
C ASP A 38 14.06 -6.08 -5.11
N HIS A 39 13.11 -7.01 -5.07
CA HIS A 39 11.74 -6.76 -5.52
C HIS A 39 11.07 -5.72 -4.64
N LEU A 40 10.57 -4.66 -5.27
CA LEU A 40 9.80 -3.60 -4.64
C LEU A 40 8.36 -4.07 -4.37
N VAL A 41 7.74 -4.71 -5.36
CA VAL A 41 6.48 -5.44 -5.19
C VAL A 41 6.80 -6.94 -5.16
N PRO A 42 6.43 -7.68 -4.10
CA PRO A 42 6.64 -9.12 -4.01
C PRO A 42 5.90 -9.88 -5.12
N THR A 43 6.46 -10.99 -5.60
CA THR A 43 5.79 -11.84 -6.62
C THR A 43 4.46 -12.39 -6.14
N SER A 44 4.31 -12.66 -4.83
CA SER A 44 3.04 -13.08 -4.22
C SER A 44 1.93 -12.03 -4.33
N GLU A 45 2.29 -10.76 -4.52
CA GLU A 45 1.36 -9.63 -4.68
C GLU A 45 1.29 -9.15 -6.13
N GLY A 46 1.76 -9.96 -7.08
CA GLY A 46 1.74 -9.63 -8.51
C GLY A 46 2.97 -8.86 -9.02
N GLY A 47 4.04 -8.79 -8.22
CA GLY A 47 5.31 -8.22 -8.65
C GLY A 47 5.97 -9.01 -9.78
N SER A 48 6.46 -8.30 -10.80
CA SER A 48 7.12 -8.87 -11.98
C SER A 48 8.64 -8.88 -11.86
N ASN A 49 9.30 -9.62 -12.75
CA ASN A 49 10.74 -9.62 -12.99
C ASN A 49 11.20 -8.41 -13.83
N ASN A 50 10.30 -7.47 -14.15
CA ASN A 50 10.68 -6.24 -14.84
C ASN A 50 11.75 -5.49 -14.02
N ILE A 51 12.78 -4.97 -14.68
CA ILE A 51 13.89 -4.28 -14.01
C ILE A 51 13.42 -3.08 -13.17
N HIS A 52 12.32 -2.43 -13.56
CA HIS A 52 11.74 -1.29 -12.84
C HIS A 52 11.01 -1.69 -11.55
N ASN A 53 10.66 -2.98 -11.37
CA ASN A 53 10.16 -3.52 -10.10
C ASN A 53 11.29 -3.87 -9.11
N HIS A 54 12.54 -3.51 -9.42
CA HIS A 54 13.67 -3.77 -8.53
C HIS A 54 14.28 -2.47 -8.01
N ALA A 55 14.82 -2.53 -6.79
CA ALA A 55 15.71 -1.51 -6.25
C ALA A 55 17.09 -2.11 -5.94
N LEU A 56 18.15 -1.32 -6.13
CA LEU A 56 19.50 -1.77 -5.80
C LEU A 56 19.65 -1.79 -4.27
N SER A 57 19.93 -2.94 -3.71
CA SER A 57 20.02 -3.13 -2.26
C SER A 57 21.35 -3.74 -1.84
N CYS A 58 21.86 -3.34 -0.67
CA CYS A 58 23.01 -4.00 -0.08
C CYS A 58 22.58 -5.29 0.63
N ALA A 59 23.52 -6.21 0.86
CA ALA A 59 23.29 -7.49 1.55
C ALA A 59 22.48 -7.36 2.85
N ARG A 60 22.84 -6.38 3.69
CA ARG A 60 22.19 -6.12 4.98
C ARG A 60 20.74 -5.68 4.82
N CYS A 61 20.48 -4.68 3.97
CA CYS A 61 19.12 -4.19 3.76
C CYS A 61 18.23 -5.27 3.15
N ASN A 62 18.75 -5.98 2.15
CA ASN A 62 18.01 -7.02 1.43
C ASN A 62 17.72 -8.25 2.30
N GLY A 63 18.78 -8.89 2.82
CA GLY A 63 18.70 -10.20 3.46
C GLY A 63 18.30 -10.15 4.93
N ASP A 64 18.84 -9.18 5.68
CA ASP A 64 18.70 -9.20 7.13
C ASP A 64 17.48 -8.40 7.61
N GLU A 65 17.20 -7.27 6.96
CA GLU A 65 16.36 -6.22 7.56
C GLU A 65 14.99 -6.01 6.87
N LYS A 66 14.95 -5.90 5.53
CA LYS A 66 13.70 -5.70 4.77
C LYS A 66 12.89 -6.98 4.70
N ARG A 67 13.46 -8.03 4.10
CA ARG A 67 12.76 -9.29 3.80
C ARG A 67 11.45 -9.02 3.03
N GLU A 68 10.33 -9.57 3.52
CA GLU A 68 8.99 -9.43 2.94
C GLU A 68 8.30 -8.08 3.26
N LYS A 69 8.96 -7.15 3.96
CA LYS A 69 8.36 -5.85 4.26
C LYS A 69 8.21 -5.03 2.99
N LEU A 70 7.13 -4.26 2.93
CA LEU A 70 6.93 -3.22 1.92
C LEU A 70 8.11 -2.24 1.91
N TRP A 71 8.61 -1.94 0.72
CA TRP A 71 9.83 -1.17 0.54
C TRP A 71 9.71 0.26 1.11
N ASP A 72 8.53 0.86 1.04
CA ASP A 72 8.27 2.23 1.48
C ASP A 72 8.33 2.35 3.01
N THR A 73 7.69 1.39 3.69
CA THR A 73 7.67 1.24 5.14
C THR A 73 9.08 0.91 5.63
N PHE A 74 9.80 0.04 4.91
CA PHE A 74 11.18 -0.27 5.23
C PHE A 74 12.10 0.95 5.06
N LEU A 75 11.95 1.71 3.98
CA LEU A 75 12.73 2.91 3.71
C LEU A 75 12.59 3.94 4.84
N ALA A 76 11.38 4.08 5.39
CA ALA A 76 11.13 4.96 6.55
C ALA A 76 11.98 4.59 7.78
N THR A 77 12.41 3.32 7.91
CA THR A 77 13.29 2.87 9.01
C THR A 77 14.78 3.15 8.76
N LYS A 78 15.18 3.53 7.54
CA LYS A 78 16.58 3.69 7.14
C LYS A 78 17.07 5.11 7.09
N SER A 79 16.17 6.03 6.78
CA SER A 79 16.52 7.42 6.61
C SER A 79 16.75 8.08 7.95
N GLN A 80 17.94 8.66 8.13
CA GLN A 80 18.30 9.40 9.35
C GLN A 80 17.51 10.71 9.49
N ASP A 81 17.07 11.27 8.36
CA ASP A 81 16.32 12.51 8.28
C ASP A 81 15.28 12.50 7.13
N VAL A 82 14.32 13.42 7.22
CA VAL A 82 13.18 13.54 6.29
C VAL A 82 13.61 13.87 4.86
N SER A 83 14.69 14.65 4.68
CA SER A 83 15.17 15.05 3.34
C SER A 83 15.78 13.85 2.62
N THR A 84 16.62 13.08 3.32
CA THR A 84 17.18 11.83 2.78
C THR A 84 16.08 10.82 2.46
N HIS A 85 15.09 10.67 3.35
CA HIS A 85 13.93 9.81 3.10
C HIS A 85 13.22 10.19 1.80
N LYS A 86 12.87 11.48 1.68
CA LYS A 86 12.16 12.01 0.52
C LYS A 86 12.94 11.76 -0.78
N LYS A 87 14.24 12.05 -0.80
CA LYS A 87 15.09 11.83 -1.98
C LYS A 87 15.16 10.36 -2.39
N CYS A 88 15.38 9.45 -1.43
CA CYS A 88 15.40 8.02 -1.70
C CYS A 88 14.05 7.52 -2.23
N LYS A 89 12.96 7.98 -1.61
CA LYS A 89 11.59 7.62 -2.00
C LYS A 89 11.28 8.09 -3.41
N GLU A 90 11.53 9.36 -3.71
CA GLU A 90 11.31 9.95 -5.05
C GLU A 90 12.14 9.23 -6.13
N LYS A 91 13.38 8.82 -5.82
CA LYS A 91 14.22 8.06 -6.74
C LYS A 91 13.63 6.68 -7.06
N ILE A 92 13.14 5.96 -6.04
CA ILE A 92 12.50 4.66 -6.22
C ILE A 92 11.17 4.80 -6.97
N GLU A 93 10.32 5.76 -6.61
CA GLU A 93 9.04 6.00 -7.28
C GLU A 93 9.23 6.40 -8.75
N ARG A 94 10.22 7.25 -9.04
CA ARG A 94 10.58 7.60 -10.41
C ARG A 94 11.04 6.37 -11.19
N TRP A 95 11.85 5.49 -10.60
CA TRP A 95 12.26 4.23 -11.24
C TRP A 95 11.07 3.31 -11.54
N LEU A 96 10.18 3.12 -10.57
CA LEU A 96 8.95 2.33 -10.73
C LEU A 96 8.06 2.86 -11.86
N SER A 97 7.96 4.18 -11.99
CA SER A 97 7.11 4.82 -13.01
C SER A 97 7.54 4.54 -14.45
N LEU A 98 8.78 4.10 -14.66
CA LEU A 98 9.30 3.70 -15.97
C LEU A 98 8.86 2.29 -16.38
N ALA A 99 8.24 1.50 -15.49
CA ALA A 99 7.75 0.18 -15.83
C ALA A 99 6.65 0.28 -16.91
N PRO A 100 6.71 -0.50 -18.00
CA PRO A 100 5.69 -0.48 -19.06
C PRO A 100 4.27 -0.77 -18.54
N SER A 101 4.16 -1.60 -17.50
CA SER A 101 2.90 -1.92 -16.83
C SER A 101 2.40 -0.80 -15.93
N PHE A 102 3.25 0.08 -15.41
CA PHE A 102 2.83 1.15 -14.51
C PHE A 102 1.85 2.12 -15.20
N LEU A 103 2.14 2.47 -16.45
CA LEU A 103 1.27 3.33 -17.26
C LEU A 103 -0.08 2.66 -17.59
N LYS A 104 -0.05 1.35 -17.87
CA LYS A 104 -1.27 0.59 -18.19
C LYS A 104 -2.11 0.26 -16.94
N ASN A 105 -1.46 0.14 -15.80
CA ASN A 105 -2.10 -0.14 -14.51
C ASN A 105 -2.74 1.12 -13.91
N GLN A 106 -2.31 2.33 -14.25
CA GLN A 106 -2.88 3.55 -13.67
C GLN A 106 -4.37 3.71 -14.00
N GLU A 107 -4.79 3.40 -15.22
CA GLU A 107 -6.21 3.39 -15.61
C GLU A 107 -6.99 2.31 -14.86
N ILE A 108 -6.45 1.08 -14.80
CA ILE A 108 -7.08 -0.05 -14.10
C ILE A 108 -7.19 0.21 -12.59
N VAL A 109 -6.16 0.80 -11.98
CA VAL A 109 -6.15 1.18 -10.56
C VAL A 109 -7.22 2.24 -10.30
N THR A 110 -7.32 3.26 -11.17
CA THR A 110 -8.36 4.29 -11.06
C THR A 110 -9.75 3.67 -11.14
N GLU A 111 -9.98 2.79 -12.12
CA GLU A 111 -11.26 2.08 -12.27
C GLU A 111 -11.56 1.18 -11.06
N THR A 112 -10.54 0.52 -10.51
CA THR A 112 -10.67 -0.30 -9.30
C THR A 112 -11.06 0.54 -8.09
N GLU A 113 -10.44 1.71 -7.91
CA GLU A 113 -10.77 2.65 -6.83
C GLU A 113 -12.20 3.18 -6.95
N GLU A 114 -12.66 3.45 -8.18
CA GLU A 114 -14.04 3.86 -8.44
C GLU A 114 -15.04 2.75 -8.06
N ILE A 115 -14.77 1.51 -8.43
CA ILE A 115 -15.60 0.35 -8.06
C ILE A 115 -15.65 0.18 -6.54
N ILE A 116 -14.50 0.26 -5.85
CA ILE A 116 -14.44 0.17 -4.38
C ILE A 116 -15.27 1.28 -3.74
N LYS A 117 -15.13 2.51 -4.22
CA LYS A 117 -15.87 3.66 -3.72
C LYS A 117 -17.37 3.50 -3.92
N GLU A 118 -17.80 3.00 -5.08
CA GLU A 118 -19.19 2.69 -5.33
C GLU A 118 -19.73 1.63 -4.37
N ALA A 119 -18.98 0.54 -4.17
CA ALA A 119 -19.36 -0.55 -3.27
C ALA A 119 -19.55 -0.06 -1.82
N ILE A 120 -18.62 0.76 -1.32
CA ILE A 120 -18.72 1.38 0.01
C ILE A 120 -19.96 2.26 0.08
N GLY A 121 -20.20 3.13 -0.90
CA GLY A 121 -21.36 4.01 -0.92
C GLY A 121 -22.69 3.24 -0.97
N ASN A 122 -22.75 2.14 -1.72
CA ASN A 122 -23.93 1.28 -1.79
C ASN A 122 -24.18 0.53 -0.47
N PHE A 123 -23.10 0.09 0.20
CA PHE A 123 -23.19 -0.51 1.52
C PHE A 123 -23.72 0.50 2.56
N GLU A 124 -23.16 1.71 2.61
CA GLU A 124 -23.60 2.78 3.52
C GLU A 124 -25.08 3.15 3.32
N LYS A 125 -25.52 3.30 2.06
CA LYS A 125 -26.94 3.54 1.73
C LYS A 125 -27.83 2.43 2.29
N SER A 126 -27.41 1.17 2.15
CA SER A 126 -28.17 0.01 2.62
C SER A 126 -28.24 -0.03 4.14
N VAL A 127 -27.13 0.25 4.83
CA VAL A 127 -27.07 0.35 6.30
C VAL A 127 -27.98 1.48 6.80
N ASN A 128 -27.98 2.65 6.15
CA ASN A 128 -28.85 3.75 6.53
C ASN A 128 -30.34 3.43 6.35
N LYS A 129 -30.73 2.74 5.26
CA LYS A 129 -32.11 2.26 5.08
C LYS A 129 -32.53 1.34 6.23
N MET A 130 -31.67 0.40 6.64
CA MET A 130 -31.95 -0.47 7.78
C MET A 130 -32.07 0.30 9.09
N ARG A 131 -31.22 1.31 9.34
CA ARG A 131 -31.31 2.17 10.53
C ARG A 131 -32.65 2.90 10.61
N VAL A 132 -33.07 3.53 9.51
CA VAL A 132 -34.36 4.23 9.42
C VAL A 132 -35.53 3.26 9.65
N LEU A 133 -35.49 2.07 9.06
CA LEU A 133 -36.54 1.06 9.29
C LEU A 133 -36.57 0.58 10.74
N ARG A 134 -35.40 0.42 11.37
CA ARG A 134 -35.29 0.05 12.79
C ARG A 134 -35.89 1.13 13.69
N GLU A 135 -35.60 2.41 13.42
CA GLU A 135 -36.18 3.55 14.15
C GLU A 135 -37.70 3.64 13.99
N LYS A 136 -38.21 3.36 12.78
CA LYS A 136 -39.66 3.30 12.52
C LYS A 136 -40.33 2.08 13.15
N SER A 137 -39.61 0.96 13.28
CA SER A 137 -40.11 -0.28 13.89
C SER A 137 -40.04 -0.25 15.42
N THR A 138 -39.22 0.62 16.02
CA THR A 138 -39.27 0.89 17.45
C THR A 138 -40.46 1.80 17.75
N TYR A 139 -41.59 1.22 18.14
CA TYR A 139 -42.72 1.96 18.72
C TYR A 139 -42.25 2.87 19.86
N PRO A 140 -42.80 4.09 20.02
CA PRO A 140 -42.53 4.90 21.21
C PRO A 140 -43.00 4.14 22.45
N LYS A 141 -42.04 3.75 23.31
CA LYS A 141 -42.36 3.33 24.68
C LYS A 141 -42.89 4.54 25.43
N GLY A 142 -44.21 4.60 25.64
CA GLY A 142 -44.79 5.49 26.65
C GLY A 142 -46.12 6.15 26.26
N GLN A 143 -47.20 5.40 26.37
CA GLN A 143 -48.46 5.95 26.90
C GLN A 143 -48.90 5.02 28.04
N VAL A 144 -48.29 5.22 29.21
CA VAL A 144 -48.91 4.79 30.47
C VAL A 144 -50.00 5.82 30.75
N THR A 145 -51.25 5.45 30.48
CA THR A 145 -52.40 6.24 30.91
C THR A 145 -52.47 6.21 32.43
N GLN A 146 -52.20 7.35 33.05
CA GLN A 146 -52.54 7.66 34.43
C GLN A 146 -54.08 7.60 34.62
N ASN A 147 -54.52 7.19 35.81
CA ASN A 147 -55.91 7.12 36.34
C ASN A 147 -56.54 5.72 36.17
N VAL A 148 -56.88 4.97 37.22
CA VAL A 148 -57.69 5.35 38.39
C VAL A 148 -57.27 4.53 39.62
N ILE A 149 -56.92 5.20 40.73
CA ILE A 149 -57.03 4.62 42.08
C ILE A 149 -58.15 5.41 42.76
N ASN A 150 -59.31 4.79 42.94
CA ASN A 150 -60.26 5.23 43.95
C ASN A 150 -60.22 4.23 45.09
N PHE A 151 -59.66 4.69 46.21
CA PHE A 151 -59.67 4.03 47.51
C PHE A 151 -61.12 3.88 47.98
N ALA A 152 -61.49 2.65 48.32
CA ALA A 152 -62.55 2.40 49.29
C ALA A 152 -61.97 2.62 50.70
N ILE A 153 -62.84 3.07 51.62
CA ILE A 153 -62.78 3.12 53.09
C ILE A 153 -63.08 4.53 53.60
N GLN A 154 -64.37 4.82 53.82
CA GLN A 154 -65.00 4.87 55.15
C GLN A 154 -66.52 4.83 55.00
#